data_AF-A0AAU4NKZ1-F1
#
_entry.id   AF-A0AAU4NKZ1-F1
#
_cell.length_a   1.000
_cell.length_b   1.000
_cell.length_c   1.000
_cell.angle_alpha   90.00
_cell.angle_beta   90.00
_cell.angle_gamma   90.00
#
_symmetry.space_group_name_H-M   'P 1'
#
loop_
_entity.id
_entity.type
_entity.pdbx_description
1 polymer ?
#
loop_
_entity_poly.entity_id
_entity_poly.type
_entity_poly.pdbx_seq_one_letter_code
_entity_poly.pdbx_strand_id
1 'polypeptide(L)'
;MDFTAEAELSAALDDLHAAEIDSLASAVAPFRGRLTRSHLGRARLVVTLSADGLPQAVTLASALLRDLAGGRDLVSLSVRSARDHESVSGLPPTDGWSSVSEVAAERAISRQAVLAQIAAGTLPAAKVGTTWVVARGARRFESGQYESGRYESGRFENDW
;
A
#
# COMPACT_ATOMS: atom_id res chain seq x y z
N MET A 1 -7.21 -16.36 -15.10
CA MET A 1 -5.87 -16.05 -14.56
C MET A 1 -6.02 -15.00 -13.47
N ASP A 2 -5.15 -15.01 -12.47
CA ASP A 2 -5.22 -14.04 -11.37
C ASP A 2 -4.31 -12.84 -11.62
N PHE A 3 -4.86 -11.66 -11.35
CA PHE A 3 -4.18 -10.38 -11.48
C PHE A 3 -4.25 -9.64 -10.16
N THR A 4 -3.16 -8.97 -9.80
CA THR A 4 -3.15 -8.00 -8.72
C THR A 4 -3.30 -6.61 -9.30
N ALA A 5 -4.27 -5.88 -8.77
CA ALA A 5 -4.50 -4.48 -9.10
C ALA A 5 -4.23 -3.62 -7.87
N GLU A 6 -3.52 -2.51 -8.09
CA GLU A 6 -3.20 -1.51 -7.08
C GLU A 6 -3.69 -0.15 -7.57
N ALA A 7 -4.38 0.61 -6.72
CA ALA A 7 -4.70 2.01 -7.01
C ALA A 7 -4.41 2.89 -5.80
N GLU A 8 -3.81 4.05 -6.05
CA GLU A 8 -3.62 5.08 -5.03
C GLU A 8 -4.78 6.05 -5.05
N LEU A 9 -5.24 6.41 -3.85
CA LEU A 9 -6.25 7.44 -3.66
C LEU A 9 -5.58 8.83 -3.66
N SER A 10 -6.35 9.86 -4.00
CA SER A 10 -5.90 11.24 -3.87
C SER A 10 -5.58 11.65 -2.43
N ALA A 11 -6.15 10.97 -1.43
CA ALA A 11 -5.92 11.19 -0.01
C ALA A 11 -4.63 10.52 0.52
N ALA A 12 -3.90 11.21 1.40
CA ALA A 12 -2.88 10.57 2.23
C ALA A 12 -3.54 9.58 3.20
N LEU A 13 -2.85 8.48 3.53
CA LEU A 13 -3.39 7.52 4.51
C LEU A 13 -3.54 8.16 5.90
N ASP A 14 -2.66 9.08 6.25
CA ASP A 14 -2.66 9.79 7.55
C ASP A 14 -3.78 10.82 7.68
N ASP A 15 -4.32 11.28 6.55
CA ASP A 15 -5.44 12.23 6.54
C ASP A 15 -6.80 11.53 6.72
N LEU A 16 -6.83 10.19 6.68
CA LEU A 16 -8.05 9.41 6.85
C LEU A 16 -8.32 9.14 8.33
N HIS A 17 -9.57 9.34 8.74
CA HIS A 17 -10.04 8.92 10.06
C HIS A 17 -10.08 7.40 10.17
N ALA A 18 -9.99 6.89 11.40
CA ALA A 18 -10.00 5.45 11.69
C ALA A 18 -11.20 4.72 11.06
N ALA A 19 -12.39 5.32 11.12
CA ALA A 19 -13.60 4.75 10.52
C ALA A 19 -13.52 4.65 8.99
N GLU A 20 -12.86 5.61 8.33
CA GLU A 20 -12.66 5.59 6.88
C GLU A 20 -11.66 4.51 6.47
N ILE A 21 -10.56 4.38 7.23
CA ILE A 21 -9.57 3.31 7.07
C ILE A 21 -10.24 1.94 7.22
N ASP A 22 -11.08 1.75 8.25
CA ASP A 22 -11.80 0.51 8.50
C ASP A 22 -12.81 0.19 7.41
N SER A 23 -13.53 1.19 6.92
CA SER A 23 -14.47 1.05 5.81
C SER A 23 -13.76 0.61 4.53
N LEU A 24 -12.68 1.30 4.13
CA LEU A 24 -11.90 0.96 2.95
C LEU A 24 -11.26 -0.43 3.05
N ALA A 25 -10.68 -0.77 4.21
CA ALA A 25 -10.10 -2.09 4.45
C ALA A 25 -11.15 -3.21 4.36
N SER A 26 -12.35 -2.97 4.90
CA SER A 26 -13.47 -3.91 4.82
C SER A 26 -13.99 -4.06 3.40
N ALA A 27 -14.01 -2.97 2.62
CA ALA A 27 -14.48 -2.96 1.23
C ALA A 27 -13.59 -3.81 0.30
N VAL A 28 -12.27 -3.78 0.50
CA VAL A 28 -11.33 -4.57 -0.33
C VAL A 28 -11.19 -6.02 0.12
N ALA A 29 -11.55 -6.36 1.36
CA ALA A 29 -11.34 -7.69 1.94
C ALA A 29 -11.99 -8.85 1.14
N PRO A 30 -13.21 -8.74 0.57
CA PRO A 30 -13.82 -9.79 -0.25
C PRO A 30 -12.99 -10.18 -1.49
N PHE A 31 -12.12 -9.27 -1.95
CA PHE A 31 -11.28 -9.45 -3.15
C PHE A 31 -9.85 -9.86 -2.79
N ARG A 32 -9.68 -10.54 -1.65
CA ARG A 32 -8.36 -10.84 -1.05
C ARG A 32 -7.49 -9.58 -0.96
N GLY A 33 -8.14 -8.44 -0.78
CA GLY A 33 -7.53 -7.13 -0.87
C GLY A 33 -7.04 -6.62 0.47
N ARG A 34 -6.28 -5.55 0.42
CA ARG A 34 -5.70 -4.86 1.57
C ARG A 34 -5.61 -3.36 1.30
N LEU A 35 -5.71 -2.58 2.37
CA LEU A 35 -5.37 -1.17 2.37
C LEU A 35 -3.93 -1.01 2.87
N THR A 36 -3.10 -0.32 2.11
CA THR A 36 -1.69 -0.07 2.44
C THR A 36 -1.35 1.41 2.27
N ARG A 37 -0.14 1.78 2.69
CA ARG A 37 0.45 3.09 2.39
C ARG A 37 1.32 2.99 1.13
N SER A 38 1.19 3.94 0.21
CA SER A 38 2.11 4.05 -0.92
C SER A 38 3.44 4.68 -0.53
N HIS A 39 4.44 4.64 -1.42
CA HIS A 39 5.71 5.34 -1.21
C HIS A 39 5.54 6.87 -1.08
N LEU A 40 4.45 7.43 -1.61
CA LEU A 40 4.10 8.84 -1.49
C LEU A 40 3.21 9.13 -0.26
N GLY A 41 3.02 8.16 0.64
CA GLY A 41 2.16 8.31 1.81
C GLY A 41 0.66 8.19 1.54
N ARG A 42 0.25 7.95 0.28
CA ARG A 42 -1.16 7.85 -0.12
C ARG A 42 -1.81 6.58 0.39
N ALA A 43 -3.11 6.64 0.63
CA ALA A 43 -3.89 5.42 0.81
C ALA A 43 -3.87 4.63 -0.50
N ARG A 44 -3.48 3.35 -0.43
CA ARG A 44 -3.40 2.45 -1.59
C ARG A 44 -4.31 1.24 -1.38
N LEU A 45 -5.22 1.04 -2.31
CA LEU A 45 -6.07 -0.14 -2.38
C LEU A 45 -5.36 -1.20 -3.21
N VAL A 46 -5.28 -2.42 -2.71
CA VAL A 46 -4.75 -3.58 -3.43
C VAL A 46 -5.80 -4.67 -3.45
N VAL A 47 -6.11 -5.23 -4.61
CA VAL A 47 -7.08 -6.32 -4.78
C VAL A 47 -6.52 -7.40 -5.70
N THR A 48 -7.02 -8.62 -5.53
CA THR A 48 -6.77 -9.72 -6.48
C THR A 48 -8.07 -10.05 -7.19
N LEU A 49 -8.01 -10.17 -8.52
CA LEU A 49 -9.18 -10.48 -9.35
C LEU A 49 -8.82 -11.51 -10.42
N SER A 50 -9.80 -12.33 -10.78
CA SER A 50 -9.66 -13.30 -11.88
C SER A 50 -10.18 -12.69 -13.18
N ALA A 51 -9.40 -12.86 -14.26
CA ALA A 51 -9.74 -12.42 -15.61
C ALA A 51 -9.12 -13.35 -16.67
N ASP A 52 -9.65 -13.30 -17.88
CA ASP A 52 -9.19 -14.05 -19.06
C ASP A 52 -7.93 -13.46 -19.68
N GLY A 53 -7.59 -12.21 -19.34
CA GLY A 53 -6.37 -11.55 -19.78
C GLY A 53 -6.21 -10.14 -19.21
N LEU A 54 -5.04 -9.55 -19.42
CA LEU A 54 -4.69 -8.22 -18.89
C LEU A 54 -5.70 -7.13 -19.30
N PRO A 55 -6.21 -7.05 -20.56
CA PRO A 55 -7.18 -6.04 -20.93
C PRO A 55 -8.46 -6.09 -20.08
N GLN A 56 -9.03 -7.29 -19.89
CA GLN A 56 -10.20 -7.49 -19.04
C GLN A 56 -9.89 -7.19 -17.57
N ALA A 57 -8.70 -7.60 -17.10
CA ALA A 57 -8.26 -7.31 -15.75
C ALA A 57 -8.20 -5.80 -15.48
N VAL A 58 -7.68 -5.00 -16.43
CA VAL A 58 -7.64 -3.53 -16.32
C VAL A 58 -9.04 -2.94 -16.27
N THR A 59 -9.96 -3.40 -17.12
CA THR A 59 -11.35 -2.92 -17.13
C THR A 59 -12.04 -3.23 -15.79
N LEU A 60 -11.94 -4.47 -15.31
CA LEU A 60 -12.53 -4.90 -14.05
C LEU A 60 -11.91 -4.15 -12.87
N ALA A 61 -10.58 -4.05 -12.82
CA ALA A 61 -9.85 -3.32 -11.79
C ALA A 61 -10.28 -1.86 -11.71
N SER A 62 -10.33 -1.16 -12.85
CA SER A 62 -10.70 0.26 -12.90
C SER A 62 -12.10 0.51 -12.36
N ALA A 63 -13.06 -0.33 -12.73
CA ALA A 63 -14.44 -0.21 -12.27
C ALA A 63 -14.55 -0.53 -10.77
N LEU A 64 -13.98 -1.66 -10.35
CA LEU A 64 -14.02 -2.13 -8.97
C LEU A 64 -13.33 -1.14 -8.02
N LEU A 65 -12.08 -0.77 -8.30
CA LEU A 65 -11.31 0.09 -7.40
C LEU A 65 -11.91 1.49 -7.27
N ARG A 66 -12.59 1.99 -8.32
CA ARG A 66 -13.34 3.25 -8.25
C ARG A 66 -14.56 3.14 -7.34
N ASP A 67 -15.29 2.03 -7.40
CA ASP A 67 -16.41 1.76 -6.50
C ASP A 67 -15.94 1.65 -5.04
N LEU A 68 -14.85 0.91 -4.80
CA LEU A 68 -14.28 0.71 -3.47
C LEU A 68 -13.60 1.97 -2.89
N ALA A 69 -13.31 3.00 -3.69
CA ALA A 69 -12.65 4.22 -3.22
C ALA A 69 -13.51 5.08 -2.28
N GLY A 70 -14.81 4.76 -2.16
CA GLY A 70 -15.72 5.46 -1.25
C GLY A 70 -15.85 6.95 -1.61
N GLY A 71 -15.95 7.26 -2.91
CA GLY A 71 -16.09 8.62 -3.44
C GLY A 71 -14.79 9.41 -3.59
N ARG A 72 -13.62 8.80 -3.33
CA ARG A 72 -12.31 9.42 -3.53
C ARG A 72 -11.78 9.17 -4.93
N ASP A 73 -11.00 10.12 -5.44
CA ASP A 73 -10.36 9.98 -6.74
C ASP A 73 -9.21 8.97 -6.69
N LEU A 74 -9.11 8.15 -7.73
CA LEU A 74 -7.93 7.33 -8.00
C LEU A 74 -6.92 8.16 -8.78
N VAL A 75 -5.69 8.26 -8.27
CA VAL A 75 -4.60 9.00 -8.93
C VAL A 75 -3.62 8.09 -9.65
N SER A 76 -3.70 6.79 -9.44
CA SER A 76 -2.94 5.79 -10.19
C SER A 76 -3.67 4.46 -10.25
N LEU A 77 -3.34 3.66 -11.27
CA LEU A 77 -3.75 2.27 -11.38
C LEU A 77 -2.58 1.45 -11.95
N SER A 78 -2.24 0.35 -11.29
CA SER A 78 -1.32 -0.66 -11.81
C SER A 78 -2.00 -2.01 -11.78
N VAL A 79 -1.94 -2.75 -12.90
CA VAL A 79 -2.47 -4.11 -13.01
C VAL A 79 -1.39 -4.99 -13.60
N ARG A 80 -1.16 -6.14 -12.99
CA ARG A 80 -0.17 -7.13 -13.42
C ARG A 80 -0.63 -8.52 -13.02
N SER A 81 -0.03 -9.56 -13.60
CA SER A 81 -0.31 -10.93 -13.16
C SER A 81 0.06 -11.07 -11.68
N ALA A 82 -0.66 -11.90 -10.92
CA ALA A 82 -0.36 -12.11 -9.51
C ALA A 82 1.10 -12.58 -9.31
N ARG A 83 1.58 -13.45 -10.20
CA ARG A 83 2.97 -13.93 -10.23
C ARG A 83 3.99 -12.80 -10.39
N ASP A 84 3.74 -11.88 -11.31
CA ASP A 84 4.66 -10.75 -11.53
C ASP A 84 4.60 -9.75 -10.37
N HIS A 85 3.43 -9.58 -9.74
CA HIS A 85 3.31 -8.75 -8.53
C HIS A 85 4.17 -9.27 -7.39
N GLU A 86 4.13 -10.57 -7.14
CA GLU A 86 4.99 -11.22 -6.14
C GLU A 86 6.48 -11.02 -6.47
N SER A 87 6.86 -11.11 -7.75
CA SER A 87 8.25 -11.03 -8.21
C SER A 87 8.83 -9.60 -8.23
N VAL A 88 8.03 -8.59 -8.63
CA VAL A 88 8.45 -7.18 -8.77
C VAL A 88 8.60 -6.47 -7.43
N SER A 89 8.05 -7.04 -6.35
CA SER A 89 8.17 -6.45 -5.03
C SER A 89 9.64 -6.26 -4.58
N GLY A 90 10.62 -6.99 -5.16
CA GLY A 90 12.07 -6.75 -5.01
C GLY A 90 12.61 -6.89 -3.58
N LEU A 91 11.70 -7.01 -2.63
CA LEU A 91 11.89 -7.49 -1.28
C LEU A 91 11.95 -9.01 -1.40
N PRO A 92 12.85 -9.70 -0.68
CA PRO A 92 12.74 -11.15 -0.54
C PRO A 92 11.28 -11.49 -0.19
N PRO A 93 10.71 -12.60 -0.70
CA PRO A 93 9.34 -13.00 -0.37
C PRO A 93 9.22 -12.81 1.13
N THR A 94 8.31 -11.93 1.58
CA THR A 94 8.20 -11.63 3.01
C THR A 94 8.09 -12.99 3.67
N ASP A 95 9.11 -13.38 4.43
CA ASP A 95 9.16 -14.66 5.13
C ASP A 95 8.10 -14.61 6.24
N GLY A 96 6.82 -14.53 5.88
CA GLY A 96 5.70 -14.25 6.77
C GLY A 96 5.41 -12.75 7.00
N TRP A 97 4.13 -12.50 7.27
CA TRP A 97 3.65 -11.32 7.96
C TRP A 97 3.65 -11.63 9.47
N SER A 98 4.14 -10.71 10.30
CA SER A 98 4.05 -10.84 11.76
C SER A 98 2.86 -10.04 12.27
N SER A 99 2.12 -10.60 13.22
CA SER A 99 1.11 -9.86 13.99
C SER A 99 1.76 -8.76 14.83
N VAL A 100 0.98 -7.75 15.20
CA VAL A 100 1.44 -6.68 16.12
C VAL A 100 2.01 -7.26 17.42
N SER A 101 1.43 -8.35 17.93
CA SER A 101 1.85 -8.99 19.18
C SER A 101 3.20 -9.70 19.03
N GLU A 102 3.44 -10.38 17.91
CA GLU A 102 4.74 -11.01 17.62
C GLU A 102 5.84 -9.94 17.48
N VAL A 103 5.56 -8.85 16.77
CA VAL A 103 6.51 -7.73 16.64
C VAL A 103 6.80 -7.07 17.98
N ALA A 104 5.79 -6.92 18.84
CA ALA A 104 5.94 -6.37 20.18
C ALA A 104 6.88 -7.24 21.04
N ALA A 105 6.69 -8.57 20.98
CA ALA A 105 7.54 -9.54 21.68
C ALA A 105 8.97 -9.53 21.14
N GLU A 106 9.15 -9.58 19.82
CA GLU A 106 10.46 -9.56 19.16
C GLU A 106 11.27 -8.30 19.47
N ARG A 107 10.60 -7.15 19.61
CA ARG A 107 11.25 -5.84 19.85
C ARG A 107 11.28 -5.42 21.32
N ALA A 108 10.73 -6.24 22.22
CA ALA A 108 10.56 -5.90 23.63
C ALA A 108 9.90 -4.52 23.87
N ILE A 109 8.87 -4.19 23.07
CA ILE A 109 8.05 -2.97 23.24
C ILE A 109 6.58 -3.33 23.43
N SER A 110 5.77 -2.38 23.90
CA SER A 110 4.35 -2.63 24.07
C SER A 110 3.63 -2.74 22.71
N ARG A 111 2.54 -3.51 22.67
CA ARG A 111 1.64 -3.57 21.50
C ARG A 111 1.15 -2.18 21.06
N GLN A 112 0.87 -1.30 22.03
CA GLN A 112 0.46 0.08 21.76
C GLN A 112 1.58 0.90 21.11
N ALA A 113 2.85 0.67 21.50
CA ALA A 113 3.99 1.32 20.85
C ALA A 113 4.15 0.86 19.39
N VAL A 114 3.91 -0.42 19.07
CA VAL A 114 3.89 -0.91 17.67
C VAL A 114 2.77 -0.24 16.88
N LEU A 115 1.55 -0.21 17.42
CA LEU A 115 0.41 0.46 16.76
C LEU A 115 0.69 1.96 16.55
N ALA A 116 1.32 2.64 17.51
CA ALA A 116 1.74 4.02 17.37
C ALA A 116 2.78 4.21 16.25
N GLN A 117 3.73 3.28 16.09
CA GLN A 117 4.70 3.33 14.99
C GLN A 117 4.05 3.12 13.62
N ILE A 118 3.06 2.22 13.54
CA ILE A 118 2.24 2.00 12.33
C ILE A 118 1.44 3.27 12.01
N ALA A 119 0.76 3.83 13.02
CA ALA A 119 -0.02 5.07 12.87
C ALA A 119 0.86 6.25 12.45
N ALA A 120 2.07 6.35 12.99
CA ALA A 120 3.05 7.36 12.60
C ALA A 120 3.73 7.09 11.24
N GLY A 121 3.39 6.00 10.54
CA GLY A 121 4.01 5.63 9.27
C GLY A 121 5.47 5.19 9.36
N THR A 122 6.02 5.11 10.57
CA THR A 122 7.44 4.74 10.81
C THR A 122 7.68 3.24 10.78
N LEU A 123 6.63 2.42 10.69
CA LEU A 123 6.72 0.98 10.58
C LEU A 123 5.86 0.48 9.40
N PRO A 124 6.47 -0.13 8.36
CA PRO A 124 5.73 -0.76 7.27
C PRO A 124 4.73 -1.81 7.76
N ALA A 125 3.45 -1.57 7.52
CA ALA A 125 2.37 -2.48 7.91
C ALA A 125 1.22 -2.44 6.91
N ALA A 126 0.42 -3.51 6.90
CA ALA A 126 -0.82 -3.62 6.14
C ALA A 126 -1.97 -3.97 7.10
N LYS A 127 -3.17 -3.45 6.82
CA LYS A 127 -4.37 -3.85 7.55
C LYS A 127 -5.08 -4.95 6.77
N VAL A 128 -5.33 -6.08 7.44
CA VAL A 128 -6.00 -7.28 6.88
C VAL A 128 -7.19 -7.62 7.78
N GLY A 129 -8.41 -7.39 7.27
CA GLY A 129 -9.61 -7.41 8.09
C GLY A 129 -9.52 -6.39 9.23
N THR A 130 -9.71 -6.84 10.47
CA THR A 130 -9.62 -5.99 11.68
C THR A 130 -8.21 -5.90 12.26
N THR A 131 -7.23 -6.58 11.67
CA THR A 131 -5.91 -6.78 12.29
C THR A 131 -4.82 -6.10 11.47
N TRP A 132 -3.85 -5.49 12.16
CA TRP A 132 -2.62 -5.02 11.55
C TRP A 132 -1.59 -6.13 11.47
N VAL A 133 -0.96 -6.26 10.32
CA VAL A 133 0.18 -7.13 10.09
C VAL A 133 1.38 -6.30 9.64
N VAL A 134 2.54 -6.66 10.13
CA VAL A 134 3.81 -5.97 9.87
C VAL A 134 4.66 -6.89 9.02
N ALA A 135 5.34 -6.35 8.01
CA ALA A 135 6.27 -7.15 7.23
C ALA A 135 7.40 -7.65 8.15
N ARG A 136 7.68 -8.95 8.17
CA ARG A 136 8.72 -9.52 9.02
C ARG A 136 10.08 -8.97 8.60
N GLY A 137 10.89 -8.57 9.58
CA GLY A 137 12.16 -7.88 9.34
C GLY A 137 12.04 -6.39 8.96
N ALA A 138 10.84 -5.81 8.88
CA ALA A 138 10.66 -4.39 8.62
C ALA A 138 11.44 -3.55 9.64
N ARG A 139 12.28 -2.61 9.20
CA ARG A 139 12.94 -1.68 10.12
C ARG A 139 12.07 -0.44 10.31
N ARG A 140 12.25 0.24 11.45
CA ARG A 140 11.65 1.56 11.65
C ARG A 140 12.27 2.50 10.62
N PHE A 141 11.46 3.27 9.91
CA PHE A 141 11.99 4.38 9.13
C PHE A 141 12.53 5.44 10.11
N GLU A 142 13.82 5.73 10.02
CA GLU A 142 14.33 6.98 10.58
C GLU A 142 13.73 8.10 9.74
N SER A 143 13.11 9.08 10.40
CA SER A 143 12.55 10.27 9.76
C SER A 143 13.68 11.09 9.13
N GLY A 144 14.08 10.68 7.93
CA GLY A 144 15.01 11.40 7.07
C GLY A 144 14.28 12.55 6.43
N GLN A 145 14.74 13.76 6.74
CA GLN A 145 14.37 14.99 6.06
C GLN A 145 14.42 14.77 4.55
N TYR A 146 13.33 15.07 3.86
CA TYR A 146 13.37 15.29 2.42
C TYR A 146 14.13 16.60 2.20
N GLU A 147 15.46 16.53 2.09
CA GLU A 147 16.20 17.59 1.41
C GLU A 147 15.70 17.59 -0.04
N SER A 148 14.86 18.58 -0.34
CA SER A 148 14.52 18.96 -1.69
C SER A 148 15.83 19.24 -2.43
N GLY A 149 16.31 18.25 -3.18
CA GLY A 149 17.40 18.43 -4.13
C GLY A 149 17.06 19.64 -5.01
N ARG A 150 17.85 20.69 -4.85
CA ARG A 150 17.82 21.90 -5.65
C ARG A 150 17.93 21.45 -7.11
N TYR A 151 16.82 21.51 -7.85
CA TYR A 151 16.85 21.44 -9.30
C TYR A 151 17.56 22.69 -9.78
N GLU A 152 18.88 22.60 -9.97
CA GLU A 152 19.57 23.54 -10.82
C GLU A 152 19.01 23.37 -12.23
N SER A 153 18.38 24.43 -12.72
CA SER A 153 17.86 24.55 -14.07
C SER A 153 19.01 24.45 -15.06
N GLY A 154 19.35 23.22 -15.45
CA GLY A 154 20.17 22.92 -16.61
C GLY A 154 19.42 23.31 -17.87
N ARG A 155 19.91 24.36 -18.53
CA ARG A 155 19.50 24.85 -19.84
C ARG A 155 19.62 23.69 -20.85
N PHE A 156 18.50 23.12 -21.27
CA PHE A 156 18.49 22.21 -22.42
C PHE A 156 18.58 23.05 -23.69
N GLU A 157 19.77 23.06 -24.28
CA GLU A 157 19.99 23.52 -25.64
C GLU A 157 19.57 22.36 -26.56
N ASN A 158 18.50 22.57 -27.33
CA ASN A 158 18.04 21.62 -28.33
C ASN A 158 18.90 21.77 -29.58
N ASP A 159 19.61 20.72 -29.95
CA ASP A 159 19.97 20.44 -31.33
C ASP A 159 19.34 19.10 -31.74
N TRP A 160 18.85 19.07 -32.99
CA TRP A 160 18.12 18.04 -33.74
C TRP A 160 16.59 18.21 -33.83
#